data_AF-A0A2M8TM03-F1
#
_entry.id   AF-A0A2M8TM03-F1
#
_cell.length_a   1.000
_cell.length_b   1.000
_cell.length_c   1.000
_cell.angle_alpha   90.00
_cell.angle_beta   90.00
_cell.angle_gamma   90.00
#
_symmetry.space_group_name_H-M   'P 1'
#
loop_
_entity.id
_entity.type
_entity.pdbx_description
1 polymer ?
#
loop_
_entity_poly.entity_id
_entity_poly.type
_entity_poly.pdbx_seq_one_letter_code
_entity_poly.pdbx_strand_id
1 'polypeptide(L)'
;MDIIQRNFFKLIRSGAFEDKSIIEVMSPFKWRRLYEIVLFQNVLDYFVRGVNNYANDKNLNLPAELIEEIQKKLDQQEERKATDNGINLSNGLLNKKYHKIIHNELHSIDTSVETLDILKLIVSNTNAMFNHGINLDSIIRLGQYLRKKGDKVDFLKLEGWLSSLHLQRMAQLQGSILIAVFGFEKDEIDFVKKEEPIAYKLTIKIISNLVKDTAGEWHFRQNSAGFVQNNGKMLRRNLRRSYKYINYAPLETTSNFINGFIRGLSEIEE
;
A
#
# COMPACT_ATOMS: atom_id res chain seq x y z
N MET A 1 -6.62 10.59 -15.12
CA MET A 1 -7.35 10.43 -13.85
C MET A 1 -8.65 11.20 -13.93
N ASP A 2 -9.74 10.65 -13.41
CA ASP A 2 -10.97 11.42 -13.18
C ASP A 2 -10.83 12.35 -11.96
N ILE A 3 -11.86 13.16 -11.68
CA ILE A 3 -11.86 14.12 -10.57
C ILE A 3 -11.79 13.45 -9.19
N ILE A 4 -12.39 12.25 -9.02
CA ILE A 4 -12.36 11.51 -7.75
C ILE A 4 -10.92 11.11 -7.46
N GLN A 5 -10.23 10.55 -8.45
CA GLN A 5 -8.83 10.13 -8.34
C GLN A 5 -7.89 11.30 -8.09
N ARG A 6 -8.07 12.42 -8.82
CA ARG A 6 -7.25 13.61 -8.61
C ARG A 6 -7.40 14.14 -7.19
N ASN A 7 -8.63 14.39 -6.72
CA ASN A 7 -8.84 14.89 -5.37
C ASN A 7 -8.42 13.89 -4.30
N PHE A 8 -8.59 12.59 -4.53
CA PHE A 8 -8.08 11.55 -3.64
C PHE A 8 -6.57 11.74 -3.44
N PHE A 9 -5.77 11.77 -4.51
CA PHE A 9 -4.32 11.94 -4.36
C PHE A 9 -3.93 13.30 -3.78
N LYS A 10 -4.65 14.39 -4.11
CA LYS A 10 -4.39 15.72 -3.52
C LYS A 10 -4.60 15.74 -2.01
N LEU A 11 -5.66 15.10 -1.51
CA LEU A 11 -5.96 15.02 -0.09
C LEU A 11 -4.95 14.13 0.64
N ILE A 12 -4.64 12.97 0.07
CA ILE A 12 -3.66 12.04 0.67
C ILE A 12 -2.26 12.65 0.69
N ARG A 13 -1.80 13.31 -0.39
CA ARG A 13 -0.51 14.01 -0.44
C ARG A 13 -0.43 15.12 0.60
N SER A 14 -1.47 15.93 0.71
CA SER A 14 -1.56 16.98 1.73
C SER A 14 -1.47 16.41 3.15
N GLY A 15 -2.23 15.35 3.47
CA GLY A 15 -2.24 14.80 4.82
C GLY A 15 -1.05 13.93 5.19
N ALA A 16 -0.40 13.31 4.21
CA ALA A 16 0.77 12.46 4.43
C ALA A 16 2.11 13.22 4.37
N PHE A 17 2.18 14.24 3.52
CA PHE A 17 3.43 14.88 3.09
C PHE A 17 3.38 16.41 3.08
N GLU A 18 2.29 17.03 3.57
CA GLU A 18 2.09 18.48 3.60
C GLU A 18 2.12 19.16 2.22
N ASP A 19 1.96 18.37 1.16
CA ASP A 19 1.93 18.85 -0.22
C ASP A 19 0.51 19.28 -0.62
N LYS A 20 0.27 20.59 -0.51
CA LYS A 20 -1.04 21.21 -0.72
C LYS A 20 -1.21 21.68 -2.17
N SER A 21 -2.36 21.36 -2.76
CA SER A 21 -2.77 21.73 -4.12
C SER A 21 -4.27 21.99 -4.21
N ILE A 22 -4.74 22.65 -5.25
CA ILE A 22 -6.15 23.09 -5.32
C ILE A 22 -7.10 21.89 -5.45
N ILE A 23 -8.04 21.77 -4.52
CA ILE A 23 -9.12 20.77 -4.59
C ILE A 23 -10.18 21.22 -5.60
N GLU A 24 -10.68 20.28 -6.38
CA GLU A 24 -11.78 20.52 -7.32
C GLU A 24 -13.13 20.24 -6.63
N VAL A 25 -14.15 21.06 -6.89
CA VAL A 25 -15.49 20.83 -6.32
C VAL A 25 -16.06 19.49 -6.80
N MET A 26 -16.62 18.69 -5.89
CA MET A 26 -17.22 17.39 -6.20
C MET A 26 -18.68 17.30 -5.76
N SER A 27 -19.49 16.53 -6.48
CA SER A 27 -20.85 16.22 -6.02
C SER A 27 -20.80 15.30 -4.79
N PRO A 28 -21.87 15.27 -3.96
CA PRO A 28 -21.94 14.36 -2.81
C PRO A 28 -21.68 12.89 -3.18
N PHE A 29 -22.20 12.45 -4.34
CA PHE A 29 -21.94 11.11 -4.86
C PHE A 29 -20.44 10.84 -5.08
N LYS A 30 -19.70 11.79 -5.66
CA LYS A 30 -18.26 11.66 -5.92
C LYS A 30 -17.46 11.64 -4.61
N TRP A 31 -17.86 12.42 -3.61
CA TRP A 31 -17.28 12.38 -2.26
C TRP A 31 -17.47 11.02 -1.61
N ARG A 32 -18.67 10.42 -1.73
CA ARG A 32 -18.91 9.07 -1.23
C ARG A 32 -17.98 8.04 -1.86
N ARG A 33 -17.80 8.10 -3.19
CA ARG A 33 -16.88 7.22 -3.92
C ARG A 33 -15.44 7.41 -3.48
N LEU A 34 -15.01 8.65 -3.29
CA LEU A 34 -13.67 8.95 -2.78
C LEU A 34 -13.46 8.30 -1.39
N TYR A 35 -14.44 8.45 -0.50
CA TYR A 35 -14.36 7.87 0.85
C TYR A 35 -14.29 6.34 0.85
N GLU A 36 -15.01 5.66 -0.05
CA GLU A 36 -14.90 4.21 -0.24
C GLU A 36 -13.47 3.79 -0.63
N ILE A 37 -12.79 4.57 -1.48
CA ILE A 37 -11.38 4.34 -1.82
C ILE A 37 -10.49 4.52 -0.59
N VAL A 38 -10.74 5.57 0.21
CA VAL A 38 -9.99 5.87 1.44
C VAL A 38 -10.02 4.69 2.40
N LEU A 39 -11.21 4.12 2.63
CA LEU A 39 -11.39 2.97 3.49
C LEU A 39 -10.71 1.72 2.91
N PHE A 40 -10.88 1.46 1.62
CA PHE A 40 -10.28 0.28 0.98
C PHE A 40 -8.74 0.33 1.00
N GLN A 41 -8.16 1.50 0.81
CA GLN A 41 -6.71 1.71 0.82
C GLN A 41 -6.12 1.90 2.22
N ASN A 42 -6.95 1.82 3.27
CA ASN A 42 -6.56 2.02 4.67
C ASN A 42 -5.86 3.37 4.93
N VAL A 43 -6.28 4.44 4.24
CA VAL A 43 -5.64 5.77 4.30
C VAL A 43 -6.49 6.81 5.03
N LEU A 44 -7.36 6.38 5.95
CA LEU A 44 -8.29 7.28 6.65
C LEU A 44 -7.56 8.40 7.40
N ASP A 45 -6.51 8.08 8.16
CA ASP A 45 -5.75 9.07 8.94
C ASP A 45 -5.10 10.15 8.06
N TYR A 46 -4.56 9.76 6.90
CA TYR A 46 -3.99 10.73 5.95
C TYR A 46 -5.08 11.54 5.28
N PHE A 47 -6.22 10.92 4.96
CA PHE A 47 -7.35 11.62 4.39
C PHE A 47 -7.90 12.70 5.33
N VAL A 48 -8.09 12.38 6.61
CA VAL A 48 -8.59 13.32 7.63
C VAL A 48 -7.63 14.48 7.84
N ARG A 49 -6.33 14.20 7.98
CA ARG A 49 -5.30 15.26 8.01
C ARG A 49 -5.34 16.12 6.76
N GLY A 50 -5.49 15.48 5.59
CA GLY A 50 -5.66 16.15 4.31
C GLY A 50 -6.84 17.12 4.33
N VAL A 51 -8.04 16.63 4.69
CA VAL A 51 -9.26 17.43 4.81
C VAL A 51 -9.06 18.62 5.76
N ASN A 52 -8.45 18.39 6.92
CA ASN A 52 -8.15 19.45 7.89
C ASN A 52 -7.21 20.52 7.32
N ASN A 53 -6.19 20.13 6.54
CA ASN A 53 -5.30 21.07 5.85
C ASN A 53 -6.04 21.95 4.81
N TYR A 54 -7.22 21.51 4.33
CA TYR A 54 -8.10 22.25 3.43
C TYR A 54 -9.33 22.86 4.12
N ALA A 55 -9.41 22.91 5.46
CA ALA A 55 -10.61 23.39 6.16
C ALA A 55 -11.09 24.79 5.72
N ASN A 56 -10.16 25.65 5.28
CA ASN A 56 -10.45 27.00 4.79
C ASN A 56 -10.62 27.10 3.25
N ASP A 57 -10.50 25.99 2.53
CA ASP A 57 -10.66 25.96 1.07
C ASP A 57 -12.16 25.94 0.71
N LYS A 58 -12.62 26.95 -0.03
CA LYS A 58 -14.02 27.07 -0.47
C LYS A 58 -14.46 25.91 -1.37
N ASN A 59 -13.50 25.23 -2.02
CA ASN A 59 -13.79 24.08 -2.87
C ASN A 59 -13.94 22.77 -2.08
N LEU A 60 -13.57 22.73 -0.80
CA LEU A 60 -13.76 21.59 0.08
C LEU A 60 -15.24 21.53 0.50
N ASN A 61 -16.07 20.94 -0.36
CA ASN A 61 -17.51 20.85 -0.17
C ASN A 61 -17.94 19.45 0.33
N LEU A 62 -17.35 18.99 1.45
CA LEU A 62 -17.68 17.70 2.05
C LEU A 62 -19.14 17.68 2.58
N PRO A 63 -19.94 16.64 2.29
CA PRO A 63 -21.28 16.51 2.86
C PRO A 63 -21.24 16.28 4.38
N ALA A 64 -22.15 16.92 5.13
CA ALA A 64 -22.23 16.80 6.59
C ALA A 64 -22.38 15.35 7.09
N GLU A 65 -23.25 14.58 6.43
CA GLU A 65 -23.44 13.14 6.73
C GLU A 65 -22.13 12.34 6.64
N LEU A 66 -21.25 12.70 5.70
CA LEU A 66 -19.98 12.02 5.52
C LEU A 66 -18.99 12.38 6.64
N ILE A 67 -19.03 13.63 7.12
CA ILE A 67 -18.20 14.09 8.24
C ILE A 67 -18.54 13.30 9.51
N GLU A 68 -19.82 13.10 9.81
CA GLU A 68 -20.27 12.30 10.95
C GLU A 68 -19.81 10.83 10.85
N GLU A 69 -19.90 10.23 9.66
CA GLU A 69 -19.44 8.86 9.43
C GLU A 69 -17.92 8.71 9.58
N ILE A 70 -17.15 9.70 9.12
CA ILE A 70 -15.70 9.75 9.29
C ILE A 70 -15.35 9.77 10.78
N GLN A 71 -15.99 10.64 11.56
CA GLN A 71 -15.74 10.74 12.99
C GLN A 71 -16.01 9.41 13.70
N LYS A 72 -17.16 8.80 13.43
CA LYS A 72 -17.51 7.49 14.01
C LYS A 72 -16.51 6.39 13.65
N LYS A 73 -15.91 6.45 12.45
CA LYS A 73 -14.90 5.48 12.01
C LYS A 73 -13.55 5.69 12.69
N LEU A 74 -13.16 6.92 12.96
CA LEU A 74 -11.95 7.23 13.71
C LEU A 74 -12.03 6.67 15.13
N ASP A 75 -13.14 6.92 15.82
CA ASP A 75 -13.36 6.42 17.19
C ASP A 75 -13.28 4.88 17.26
N GLN A 76 -13.70 4.17 16.20
CA GLN A 76 -13.60 2.71 16.11
C GLN A 76 -12.18 2.18 15.78
N GLN A 77 -11.32 2.99 15.15
CA GLN A 77 -9.97 2.57 14.75
C GLN A 77 -8.99 2.62 15.93
N GLU A 78 -9.17 3.53 16.89
CA GLU A 78 -8.29 3.67 18.06
C GLU A 78 -8.29 2.41 18.97
N GLU A 79 -9.32 1.58 18.90
CA GLU A 79 -9.44 0.34 19.66
C GLU A 79 -8.70 -0.86 19.05
N ARG A 80 -8.27 -0.78 17.78
CA ARG A 80 -7.60 -1.89 17.07
C ARG A 80 -6.10 -1.66 16.98
N LYS A 81 -5.37 -2.04 18.04
CA LYS A 81 -3.91 -2.19 17.94
C LYS A 81 -3.58 -3.33 16.96
N ALA A 82 -2.81 -3.03 15.93
CA ALA A 82 -2.31 -4.04 14.99
C ALA A 82 -1.48 -5.08 15.75
N THR A 83 -1.83 -6.35 15.60
CA THR A 83 -0.92 -7.45 15.93
C THR A 83 0.19 -7.45 14.90
N ASP A 84 1.43 -7.27 15.37
CA ASP A 84 2.63 -7.43 14.54
C ASP A 84 2.80 -8.91 14.25
N ASN A 85 2.03 -9.41 13.29
CA ASN A 85 2.28 -10.72 12.69
C ASN A 85 3.59 -10.57 11.94
N GLY A 86 4.67 -11.05 12.56
CA GLY A 86 6.05 -10.83 12.13
C GLY A 86 6.22 -10.83 10.61
N ILE A 87 6.94 -9.83 10.12
CA ILE A 87 7.20 -9.62 8.71
C ILE A 87 8.01 -10.80 8.17
N ASN A 88 7.41 -11.63 7.32
CA ASN A 88 8.04 -12.87 6.81
C ASN A 88 7.95 -12.95 5.29
N LEU A 89 9.04 -13.32 4.63
CA LEU A 89 9.02 -13.65 3.20
C LEU A 89 8.33 -15.00 2.95
N SER A 90 7.74 -15.16 1.77
CA SER A 90 7.03 -16.39 1.40
C SER A 90 8.00 -17.51 1.03
N ASN A 91 9.18 -17.18 0.49
CA ASN A 91 10.23 -18.15 0.20
C ASN A 91 11.03 -18.50 1.47
N GLY A 92 11.08 -19.78 1.84
CA GLY A 92 11.75 -20.21 3.07
C GLY A 92 13.26 -19.92 3.13
N LEU A 93 13.97 -19.99 2.00
CA LEU A 93 15.41 -19.69 1.96
C LEU A 93 15.68 -18.19 2.11
N LEU A 94 14.92 -17.37 1.37
CA LEU A 94 15.04 -15.92 1.47
C LEU A 94 14.55 -15.43 2.83
N ASN A 95 13.53 -16.04 3.42
CA ASN A 95 13.07 -15.72 4.77
C ASN A 95 14.16 -16.00 5.83
N LYS A 96 14.85 -17.14 5.73
CA LYS A 96 16.01 -17.45 6.59
C LYS A 96 17.13 -16.42 6.40
N LYS A 97 17.44 -16.03 5.17
CA LYS A 97 18.43 -14.97 4.88
C LYS A 97 18.01 -13.63 5.47
N TYR A 98 16.76 -13.24 5.32
CA TYR A 98 16.20 -12.00 5.87
C TYR A 98 16.34 -11.94 7.39
N HIS A 99 15.97 -13.01 8.10
CA HIS A 99 16.15 -13.08 9.55
C HIS A 99 17.62 -13.11 9.96
N LYS A 100 18.50 -13.74 9.17
CA LYS A 100 19.95 -13.70 9.39
C LYS A 100 20.51 -12.28 9.24
N ILE A 101 20.04 -11.51 8.26
CA ILE A 101 20.42 -10.09 8.09
C ILE A 101 20.01 -9.30 9.33
N ILE A 102 18.75 -9.43 9.77
CA ILE A 102 18.27 -8.75 10.97
C ILE A 102 19.11 -9.12 12.19
N HIS A 103 19.29 -10.41 12.43
CA HIS A 103 20.05 -10.90 13.57
C HIS A 103 21.49 -10.37 13.55
N ASN A 104 22.18 -10.48 12.41
CA ASN A 104 23.55 -10.02 12.29
C ASN A 104 23.68 -8.51 12.49
N GLU A 105 22.78 -7.72 11.92
CA GLU A 105 22.83 -6.26 12.04
C GLU A 105 22.60 -5.84 13.50
N LEU A 106 21.64 -6.45 14.21
CA LEU A 106 21.37 -6.16 15.63
C LEU A 106 22.54 -6.48 16.57
N HIS A 107 23.47 -7.34 16.15
CA HIS A 107 24.67 -7.70 16.92
C HIS A 107 25.94 -7.04 16.36
N SER A 108 25.81 -6.14 15.39
CA SER A 108 26.94 -5.42 14.81
C SER A 108 27.30 -4.20 15.67
N ILE A 109 28.59 -3.88 15.76
CA ILE A 109 29.04 -2.68 16.50
C ILE A 109 28.51 -1.41 15.81
N ASP A 110 28.50 -1.41 14.48
CA ASP A 110 27.99 -0.31 13.64
C ASP A 110 26.55 -0.59 13.17
N THR A 111 25.66 -0.87 14.12
CA THR A 111 24.25 -1.17 13.85
C THR A 111 23.56 0.02 13.18
N SER A 112 23.02 -0.19 11.98
CA SER A 112 22.20 0.79 11.28
C SER A 112 20.72 0.45 11.41
N VAL A 113 20.11 0.94 12.49
CA VAL A 113 18.68 0.72 12.81
C VAL A 113 17.78 1.28 11.71
N GLU A 114 18.11 2.47 11.20
CA GLU A 114 17.34 3.11 10.13
C GLU A 114 17.33 2.32 8.83
N THR A 115 18.46 1.74 8.46
CA THR A 115 18.57 0.87 7.28
C THR A 115 17.75 -0.40 7.47
N LEU A 116 17.80 -0.97 8.68
CA LEU A 116 17.03 -2.16 9.02
C LEU A 116 15.52 -1.92 8.96
N ASP A 117 15.06 -0.76 9.45
CA ASP A 117 13.65 -0.36 9.41
C ASP A 117 13.14 -0.19 7.98
N ILE A 118 13.93 0.44 7.09
CA ILE A 118 13.57 0.52 5.67
C ILE A 118 13.49 -0.86 5.03
N LEU A 119 14.44 -1.76 5.32
CA LEU A 119 14.38 -3.13 4.83
C LEU A 119 13.08 -3.81 5.28
N LYS A 120 12.72 -3.70 6.56
CA LYS A 120 11.47 -4.25 7.12
C LYS A 120 10.24 -3.67 6.42
N LEU A 121 10.20 -2.36 6.19
CA LEU A 121 9.11 -1.70 5.47
C LEU A 121 8.99 -2.23 4.03
N ILE A 122 10.09 -2.32 3.29
CA ILE A 122 10.09 -2.85 1.92
C ILE A 122 9.61 -4.29 1.86
N VAL A 123 10.06 -5.15 2.80
CA VAL A 123 9.65 -6.56 2.87
C VAL A 123 8.17 -6.68 3.25
N SER A 124 7.70 -5.91 4.24
CA SER A 124 6.29 -5.86 4.62
C SER A 124 5.40 -5.43 3.45
N ASN A 125 5.78 -4.35 2.77
CA ASN A 125 5.11 -3.87 1.56
C ASN A 125 5.09 -4.91 0.45
N THR A 126 6.20 -5.62 0.26
CA THR A 126 6.32 -6.70 -0.73
C THR A 126 5.31 -7.81 -0.45
N ASN A 127 5.22 -8.27 0.80
CA ASN A 127 4.24 -9.28 1.19
C ASN A 127 2.81 -8.81 1.03
N ALA A 128 2.50 -7.59 1.46
CA ALA A 128 1.18 -7.00 1.28
C ALA A 128 0.81 -6.90 -0.21
N MET A 129 1.76 -6.51 -1.05
CA MET A 129 1.59 -6.42 -2.50
C MET A 129 1.24 -7.77 -3.12
N PHE A 130 1.90 -8.86 -2.72
CA PHE A 130 1.57 -10.19 -3.24
C PHE A 130 0.19 -10.67 -2.81
N ASN A 131 -0.17 -10.50 -1.54
CA ASN A 131 -1.40 -11.07 -0.98
C ASN A 131 -2.65 -10.22 -1.29
N HIS A 132 -2.52 -8.90 -1.25
CA HIS A 132 -3.66 -7.97 -1.30
C HIS A 132 -3.59 -6.95 -2.44
N GLY A 133 -2.42 -6.78 -3.07
CA GLY A 133 -2.17 -5.73 -4.06
C GLY A 133 -1.51 -4.50 -3.44
N ILE A 134 -1.34 -3.43 -4.23
CA ILE A 134 -0.76 -2.18 -3.71
C ILE A 134 -1.72 -1.62 -2.66
N ASN A 135 -1.22 -1.50 -1.43
CA ASN A 135 -1.85 -0.78 -0.33
C ASN A 135 -1.14 0.57 -0.18
N LEU A 136 -1.87 1.67 -0.35
CA LEU A 136 -1.28 3.00 -0.30
C LEU A 136 -0.81 3.40 1.10
N ASP A 137 -1.42 2.93 2.19
CA ASP A 137 -0.93 3.21 3.55
C ASP A 137 0.52 2.74 3.73
N SER A 138 0.83 1.52 3.31
CA SER A 138 2.16 0.95 3.51
C SER A 138 3.22 1.61 2.62
N ILE A 139 2.84 2.06 1.41
CA ILE A 139 3.69 2.89 0.55
C ILE A 139 3.93 4.27 1.18
N ILE A 140 2.88 4.91 1.70
CA ILE A 140 2.98 6.21 2.37
C ILE A 140 3.88 6.12 3.60
N ARG A 141 3.76 5.07 4.42
CA ARG A 141 4.63 4.83 5.57
C ARG A 141 6.10 4.74 5.18
N LEU A 142 6.41 4.06 4.07
CA LEU A 142 7.77 4.03 3.52
C LEU A 142 8.25 5.43 3.14
N GLY A 143 7.42 6.20 2.44
CA GLY A 143 7.74 7.59 2.08
C GLY A 143 7.95 8.50 3.30
N GLN A 144 7.09 8.41 4.31
CA GLN A 144 7.22 9.19 5.54
C GLN A 144 8.50 8.85 6.31
N TYR A 145 8.87 7.57 6.31
CA TYR A 145 10.14 7.14 6.91
C TYR A 145 11.33 7.76 6.16
N LEU A 146 11.34 7.67 4.82
CA LEU A 146 12.39 8.24 3.98
C LEU A 146 12.56 9.74 4.22
N ARG A 147 11.47 10.52 4.24
CA ARG A 147 11.56 11.97 4.50
C ARG A 147 12.00 12.33 5.91
N LYS A 148 11.73 11.47 6.89
CA LYS A 148 12.05 11.74 8.30
C LYS A 148 13.45 11.28 8.71
N LYS A 149 13.94 10.19 8.11
CA LYS A 149 15.14 9.48 8.54
C LYS A 149 16.04 9.00 7.40
N GLY A 150 15.73 9.34 6.14
CA GLY A 150 16.48 8.89 4.97
C GLY A 150 17.94 9.31 4.98
N ASP A 151 18.24 10.46 5.59
CA ASP A 151 19.59 11.00 5.81
C ASP A 151 20.49 10.09 6.67
N LYS A 152 19.88 9.20 7.48
CA LYS A 152 20.58 8.28 8.38
C LYS A 152 20.70 6.86 7.83
N VAL A 153 20.19 6.63 6.63
CA VAL A 153 20.14 5.31 6.02
C VAL A 153 21.44 5.05 5.28
N ASP A 154 22.04 3.90 5.55
CA ASP A 154 23.15 3.36 4.76
C ASP A 154 22.57 2.66 3.52
N PHE A 155 22.38 3.44 2.45
CA PHE A 155 21.79 2.92 1.21
C PHE A 155 22.67 1.88 0.50
N LEU A 156 23.99 1.92 0.68
CA LEU A 156 24.89 0.90 0.13
C LEU A 156 24.66 -0.45 0.82
N LYS A 157 24.53 -0.44 2.16
CA LYS A 157 24.18 -1.62 2.94
C LYS A 157 22.78 -2.13 2.59
N LEU A 158 21.79 -1.23 2.48
CA LEU A 158 20.43 -1.58 2.06
C LEU A 158 20.41 -2.27 0.68
N GLU A 159 21.13 -1.73 -0.30
CA GLU A 159 21.23 -2.30 -1.64
C GLU A 159 21.83 -3.71 -1.61
N GLY A 160 22.88 -3.92 -0.80
CA GLY A 160 23.45 -5.24 -0.56
C GLY A 160 22.42 -6.24 -0.02
N TRP A 161 21.62 -5.84 0.96
CA TRP A 161 20.57 -6.68 1.54
C TRP A 161 19.46 -6.99 0.54
N LEU A 162 18.90 -5.96 -0.11
CA LEU A 162 17.88 -6.13 -1.15
C LEU A 162 18.39 -7.04 -2.27
N SER A 163 19.68 -6.98 -2.58
CA SER A 163 20.33 -7.85 -3.54
C SER A 163 20.39 -9.29 -3.12
N SER A 164 20.81 -9.55 -1.89
CA SER A 164 20.87 -10.91 -1.33
C SER A 164 19.49 -11.58 -1.22
N LEU A 165 18.42 -10.77 -1.16
CA LEU A 165 17.02 -11.20 -1.06
C LEU A 165 16.30 -11.23 -2.42
N HIS A 166 16.95 -10.80 -3.52
CA HIS A 166 16.31 -10.66 -4.84
C HIS A 166 15.07 -9.74 -4.84
N LEU A 167 15.12 -8.65 -4.06
CA LEU A 167 14.03 -7.68 -3.90
C LEU A 167 14.34 -6.30 -4.50
N GLN A 168 15.47 -6.10 -5.19
CA GLN A 168 15.87 -4.77 -5.68
C GLN A 168 14.85 -4.19 -6.65
N ARG A 169 14.32 -4.98 -7.59
CA ARG A 169 13.30 -4.49 -8.53
C ARG A 169 11.97 -4.22 -7.84
N MET A 170 11.63 -4.99 -6.80
CA MET A 170 10.44 -4.74 -6.00
C MET A 170 10.58 -3.44 -5.19
N ALA A 171 11.73 -3.20 -4.57
CA ALA A 171 12.05 -1.93 -3.91
C ALA A 171 11.98 -0.76 -4.91
N GLN A 172 12.60 -0.90 -6.08
CA GLN A 172 12.51 0.10 -7.15
C GLN A 172 11.07 0.38 -7.58
N LEU A 173 10.23 -0.64 -7.69
CA LEU A 173 8.81 -0.45 -7.98
C LEU A 173 8.10 0.37 -6.88
N GLN A 174 8.35 0.05 -5.61
CA GLN A 174 7.78 0.80 -4.48
C GLN A 174 8.24 2.27 -4.48
N GLY A 175 9.53 2.52 -4.68
CA GLY A 175 10.08 3.88 -4.79
C GLY A 175 9.56 4.63 -6.03
N SER A 176 9.40 3.93 -7.16
CA SER A 176 8.81 4.51 -8.38
C SER A 176 7.34 4.91 -8.18
N ILE A 177 6.60 4.23 -7.30
CA ILE A 177 5.24 4.67 -6.92
C ILE A 177 5.31 5.96 -6.10
N LEU A 178 6.25 6.08 -5.16
CA LEU A 178 6.46 7.30 -4.38
C LEU A 178 6.77 8.50 -5.29
N ILE A 179 7.68 8.32 -6.26
CA ILE A 179 8.01 9.36 -7.25
C ILE A 179 6.78 9.70 -8.09
N ALA A 180 6.20 8.70 -8.76
CA ALA A 180 5.19 8.94 -9.78
C ALA A 180 3.82 9.40 -9.25
N VAL A 181 3.50 9.13 -7.98
CA VAL A 181 2.16 9.39 -7.41
C VAL A 181 2.23 10.37 -6.24
N PHE A 182 3.27 10.30 -5.41
CA PHE A 182 3.40 11.12 -4.21
C PHE A 182 4.42 12.26 -4.35
N GLY A 183 5.04 12.41 -5.53
CA GLY A 183 5.90 13.56 -5.85
C GLY A 183 7.20 13.57 -5.07
N PHE A 184 7.77 12.38 -4.86
CA PHE A 184 9.14 12.27 -4.39
C PHE A 184 10.11 12.62 -5.52
N GLU A 185 11.19 13.32 -5.19
CA GLU A 185 12.31 13.51 -6.09
C GLU A 185 13.16 12.24 -6.16
N LYS A 186 13.94 12.08 -7.24
CA LYS A 186 14.68 10.85 -7.48
C LYS A 186 15.81 10.65 -6.47
N ASP A 187 16.44 11.74 -6.06
CA ASP A 187 17.49 11.82 -5.04
C ASP A 187 16.98 11.66 -3.61
N GLU A 188 15.65 11.75 -3.37
CA GLU A 188 15.07 11.34 -2.08
C GLU A 188 15.08 9.81 -1.87
N ILE A 189 15.32 9.01 -2.93
CA ILE A 189 15.19 7.55 -2.90
C ILE A 189 16.37 6.86 -3.59
N ASP A 190 17.51 6.82 -2.92
CA ASP A 190 18.78 6.30 -3.47
C ASP A 190 18.73 4.87 -4.01
N PHE A 191 17.88 4.00 -3.46
CA PHE A 191 17.72 2.63 -3.97
C PHE A 191 16.96 2.55 -5.31
N VAL A 192 16.42 3.67 -5.81
CA VAL A 192 15.77 3.76 -7.13
C VAL A 192 16.81 4.15 -8.20
N LYS A 193 17.53 3.15 -8.71
CA LYS A 193 18.47 3.36 -9.82
C LYS A 193 17.76 3.59 -11.15
N LYS A 194 16.66 2.86 -11.37
CA LYS A 194 15.82 2.98 -12.56
C LYS A 194 14.35 3.06 -12.14
N GLU A 195 13.68 4.13 -12.57
CA GLU A 195 12.24 4.26 -12.41
C GLU A 195 11.52 3.18 -13.22
N GLU A 196 10.53 2.55 -12.59
CA GLU A 196 9.66 1.56 -13.21
C GLU A 196 8.49 2.30 -13.87
N PRO A 197 8.46 2.42 -15.21
CA PRO A 197 7.50 3.28 -15.93
C PRO A 197 6.04 2.86 -15.73
N ILE A 198 5.81 1.63 -15.30
CA ILE A 198 4.47 1.10 -15.06
C ILE A 198 3.93 1.45 -13.66
N ALA A 199 4.75 2.00 -12.75
CA ALA A 199 4.37 2.29 -11.37
C ALA A 199 3.10 3.14 -11.30
N TYR A 200 3.08 4.26 -12.03
CA TYR A 200 1.89 5.11 -12.16
C TYR A 200 0.67 4.31 -12.65
N LYS A 201 0.81 3.62 -13.78
CA LYS A 201 -0.29 2.86 -14.40
C LYS A 201 -0.85 1.78 -13.48
N LEU A 202 0.00 1.08 -12.72
CA LEU A 202 -0.41 0.06 -11.75
C LEU A 202 -1.23 0.68 -10.62
N THR A 203 -0.76 1.78 -10.04
CA THR A 203 -1.44 2.47 -8.95
C THR A 203 -2.79 3.01 -9.40
N ILE A 204 -2.85 3.71 -10.54
CA ILE A 204 -4.11 4.25 -11.06
C ILE A 204 -5.10 3.16 -11.44
N LYS A 205 -4.63 2.03 -11.98
CA LYS A 205 -5.49 0.89 -12.30
C LYS A 205 -6.15 0.31 -11.05
N ILE A 206 -5.43 0.25 -9.92
CA ILE A 206 -5.99 -0.25 -8.66
C ILE A 206 -7.09 0.67 -8.16
N ILE A 207 -6.83 1.98 -8.12
CA ILE A 207 -7.86 2.96 -7.72
C ILE A 207 -9.05 2.96 -8.68
N SER A 208 -8.80 2.89 -9.99
CA SER A 208 -9.86 2.84 -11.01
C SER A 208 -10.75 1.60 -10.88
N ASN A 209 -10.16 0.44 -10.61
CA ASN A 209 -10.92 -0.80 -10.44
C ASN A 209 -11.78 -0.74 -9.19
N LEU A 210 -11.31 -0.12 -8.11
CA LEU A 210 -12.12 0.08 -6.91
C LEU A 210 -13.33 0.96 -7.19
N VAL A 211 -13.13 2.09 -7.86
CA VAL A 211 -14.23 2.98 -8.28
C VAL A 211 -15.27 2.23 -9.12
N LYS A 212 -14.84 1.34 -10.02
CA LYS A 212 -15.74 0.54 -10.87
C LYS A 212 -16.46 -0.56 -10.10
N ASP A 213 -15.74 -1.31 -9.26
CA ASP A 213 -16.29 -2.43 -8.50
C ASP A 213 -17.32 -1.91 -7.48
N THR A 214 -17.07 -0.79 -6.81
CA THR A 214 -18.05 -0.19 -5.87
C THR A 214 -19.25 0.44 -6.58
N ALA A 215 -19.11 0.87 -7.84
CA ALA A 215 -20.24 1.29 -8.67
C ALA A 215 -21.17 0.10 -9.02
N GLY A 216 -20.60 -1.06 -9.33
CA GLY A 216 -21.35 -2.29 -9.58
C GLY A 216 -22.04 -2.84 -8.33
N GLU A 217 -21.39 -2.79 -7.17
CA GLU A 217 -21.98 -3.26 -5.90
C GLU A 217 -23.19 -2.42 -5.43
N TRP A 218 -23.26 -1.13 -5.79
CA TRP A 218 -24.43 -0.29 -5.49
C TRP A 218 -25.69 -0.74 -6.25
N HIS A 219 -25.53 -1.27 -7.47
CA HIS A 219 -26.62 -1.90 -8.21
C HIS A 219 -26.91 -3.33 -7.72
N PHE A 220 -25.94 -4.00 -7.08
CA PHE A 220 -26.08 -5.37 -6.60
C PHE A 220 -26.74 -5.48 -5.22
N ARG A 221 -26.64 -4.45 -4.36
CA ARG A 221 -27.34 -4.39 -3.06
C ARG A 221 -28.88 -4.39 -3.17
N GLN A 222 -29.44 -4.46 -4.37
CA GLN A 222 -30.87 -4.60 -4.62
C GLN A 222 -31.34 -6.07 -4.78
N ASN A 223 -30.45 -7.07 -4.86
CA ASN A 223 -30.84 -8.47 -4.97
C ASN A 223 -30.62 -9.26 -3.67
N SER A 224 -31.74 -9.66 -3.07
CA SER A 224 -31.90 -10.43 -1.83
C SER A 224 -31.72 -11.94 -2.05
N ALA A 225 -30.48 -12.45 -2.04
CA ALA A 225 -30.23 -13.88 -1.93
C ALA A 225 -28.84 -14.13 -1.31
N GLY A 226 -28.80 -14.23 0.02
CA GLY A 226 -27.57 -14.40 0.80
C GLY A 226 -26.88 -15.76 0.62
N PHE A 227 -26.25 -16.00 -0.52
CA PHE A 227 -25.34 -17.14 -0.73
C PHE A 227 -23.89 -16.67 -0.90
N VAL A 228 -23.01 -17.14 0.00
CA VAL A 228 -21.56 -16.94 -0.09
C VAL A 228 -20.91 -18.23 -0.62
N GLN A 229 -20.63 -18.27 -1.93
CA GLN A 229 -19.74 -19.25 -2.56
C GLN A 229 -18.55 -18.49 -3.17
N ASN A 230 -17.55 -18.08 -2.37
CA ASN A 230 -16.52 -17.13 -2.83
C ASN A 230 -15.06 -17.59 -2.65
N ASN A 231 -14.77 -18.71 -1.97
CA ASN A 231 -13.39 -19.07 -1.65
C ASN A 231 -12.55 -19.36 -2.92
N GLY A 232 -13.00 -20.23 -3.82
CA GLY A 232 -12.25 -20.55 -5.05
C GLY A 232 -12.08 -19.38 -6.02
N LYS A 233 -13.06 -18.47 -6.11
CA LYS A 233 -13.00 -17.28 -6.98
C LYS A 233 -12.08 -16.20 -6.39
N MET A 234 -12.12 -15.98 -5.08
CA MET A 234 -11.18 -15.09 -4.38
C MET A 234 -9.75 -15.63 -4.43
N LEU A 235 -9.56 -16.95 -4.27
CA LEU A 235 -8.25 -17.59 -4.36
C LEU A 235 -7.64 -17.41 -5.76
N ARG A 236 -8.39 -17.73 -6.82
CA ARG A 236 -7.96 -17.48 -8.21
C ARG A 236 -7.65 -16.00 -8.46
N ARG A 237 -8.41 -15.09 -7.84
CA ARG A 237 -8.18 -13.64 -7.94
C ARG A 237 -6.88 -13.23 -7.25
N ASN A 238 -6.58 -13.74 -6.05
CA ASN A 238 -5.34 -13.46 -5.33
C ASN A 238 -4.12 -14.05 -6.05
N LEU A 239 -4.22 -15.29 -6.54
CA LEU A 239 -3.18 -15.94 -7.33
C LEU A 239 -2.86 -15.19 -8.63
N ARG A 240 -3.88 -14.71 -9.36
CA ARG A 240 -3.67 -13.88 -10.56
C ARG A 240 -3.05 -12.51 -10.21
N ARG A 241 -3.31 -11.99 -8.99
CA ARG A 241 -2.77 -10.71 -8.52
C ARG A 241 -1.31 -10.80 -8.14
N SER A 242 -0.86 -11.90 -7.52
CA SER A 242 0.56 -12.07 -7.18
C SER A 242 1.42 -12.24 -8.44
N TYR A 243 0.93 -12.99 -9.43
CA TYR A 243 1.67 -13.26 -10.68
C TYR A 243 2.10 -12.02 -11.45
N LYS A 244 1.36 -10.91 -11.36
CA LYS A 244 1.72 -9.64 -12.04
C LYS A 244 3.06 -9.06 -11.56
N TYR A 245 3.57 -9.53 -10.41
CA TYR A 245 4.83 -9.09 -9.83
C TYR A 245 6.02 -10.02 -10.11
N ILE A 246 5.84 -11.08 -10.91
CA ILE A 246 6.88 -12.08 -11.18
C ILE A 246 8.16 -11.46 -11.75
N ASN A 247 8.04 -10.39 -12.54
CA ASN A 247 9.19 -9.70 -13.14
C ASN A 247 9.98 -8.83 -12.13
N TYR A 248 9.46 -8.62 -10.91
CA TYR A 248 10.07 -7.77 -9.88
C TYR A 248 10.68 -8.58 -8.73
N ALA A 249 10.08 -9.72 -8.40
CA ALA A 249 10.57 -10.63 -7.37
C ALA A 249 10.14 -12.07 -7.69
N PRO A 250 10.81 -12.74 -8.65
CA PRO A 250 10.36 -14.03 -9.16
C PRO A 250 10.26 -15.11 -8.09
N LEU A 251 11.30 -15.24 -7.24
CA LEU A 251 11.39 -16.27 -6.21
C LEU A 251 10.29 -16.11 -5.15
N GLU A 252 10.02 -14.88 -4.72
CA GLU A 252 8.95 -14.63 -3.76
C GLU A 252 7.57 -14.78 -4.40
N THR A 253 7.39 -14.35 -5.65
CA THR A 253 6.11 -14.46 -6.35
C THR A 253 5.71 -15.93 -6.51
N THR A 254 6.65 -16.79 -6.92
CA THR A 254 6.38 -18.23 -7.09
C THR A 254 6.13 -18.92 -5.74
N SER A 255 6.94 -18.63 -4.72
CA SER A 255 6.71 -19.19 -3.37
C SER A 255 5.39 -18.73 -2.77
N ASN A 256 5.03 -17.45 -2.90
CA ASN A 256 3.74 -16.93 -2.44
C ASN A 256 2.56 -17.59 -3.18
N PHE A 257 2.68 -17.76 -4.50
CA PHE A 257 1.68 -18.46 -5.29
C PHE A 257 1.49 -19.91 -4.83
N ILE A 258 2.58 -20.66 -4.62
CA ILE A 258 2.52 -22.06 -4.15
C ILE A 258 1.91 -22.12 -2.75
N ASN A 259 2.34 -21.28 -1.83
CA ASN A 259 1.80 -21.24 -0.46
C ASN A 259 0.29 -20.92 -0.46
N GLY A 260 -0.13 -19.95 -1.28
CA GLY A 260 -1.54 -19.61 -1.45
C GLY A 260 -2.36 -20.74 -2.10
N PHE A 261 -1.77 -21.47 -3.04
CA PHE A 261 -2.41 -22.63 -3.67
C PHE A 261 -2.58 -23.79 -2.69
N ILE A 262 -1.55 -24.13 -1.91
CA ILE A 262 -1.61 -25.21 -0.89
C ILE A 262 -2.66 -24.89 0.17
N ARG A 263 -2.67 -23.67 0.71
CA ARG A 263 -3.71 -23.22 1.67
C ARG A 263 -5.11 -23.30 1.07
N GLY A 264 -5.24 -22.94 -0.20
CA GLY A 264 -6.51 -23.03 -0.92
C GLY A 264 -7.00 -24.45 -1.11
N LEU A 265 -6.10 -25.43 -1.24
CA LEU A 265 -6.49 -26.84 -1.31
C LEU A 265 -6.91 -27.37 0.07
N SER A 266 -6.18 -27.04 1.13
CA SER A 266 -6.56 -27.47 2.49
C SER A 266 -7.92 -26.91 2.93
N GLU A 267 -8.25 -25.67 2.55
CA GLU A 267 -9.57 -25.07 2.82
C GLU A 267 -10.73 -25.67 2.00
N ILE A 268 -10.44 -26.48 0.97
CA ILE A 268 -11.45 -27.20 0.16
C ILE A 268 -11.63 -28.63 0.66
N GLU A 269 -10.62 -29.20 1.33
CA GLU A 269 -10.65 -30.55 1.90
C GLU A 269 -11.28 -30.61 3.31
N GLU A 270 -11.38 -29.49 4.02
CA GLU A 270 -12.18 -29.32 5.26
C GLU A 270 -13.65 -28.97 4.97
#